data_AF-A0A1B8ZEF8-F1
#
_entry.id   AF-A0A1B8ZEF8-F1
#
_cell.length_a   1.000
_cell.length_b   1.000
_cell.length_c   1.000
_cell.angle_alpha   90.00
_cell.angle_beta   90.00
_cell.angle_gamma   90.00
#
_symmetry.space_group_name_H-M   'P 1'
#
loop_
_entity.id
_entity.type
_entity.pdbx_description
1 polymer ?
#
loop_
_entity_poly.entity_id
_entity_poly.type
_entity_poly.pdbx_seq_one_letter_code
_entity_poly.pdbx_strand_id
1 'polypeptide(L)'
;MSPGKYNLIPTLLYAIVSVFFFSCQKKEKTYFETIASNDVKLSTTPKPGSWRYNHDEKFQKFEDFRKLKKIKPEPHKNTIYLQPIGQFNELQQKEIELTREYLKIYFQLETKILPALTNDIFPENVRRTADEGKEQLLAGYVLDSILIRRKPKDAVVLMGITEKDLFPQPEWNYVFGLASYEDGVGVTSMYRFAGGPLTDSNFNTSFLRLIKISSHEIGHMFGISHCLNANCVMNGTNSLTETDFHYARACSLCQRKLNSSIPYDNKKRLLELKNFFEKQNFNTEFSLVQQDLNLLQ
;
A
#
# COMPACT_ATOMS: atom_id res chain seq x y z
N MET A 1 88.03 6.37 -54.08
CA MET A 1 87.95 6.30 -52.61
C MET A 1 86.50 6.39 -52.18
N SER A 2 86.13 5.54 -51.24
CA SER A 2 84.89 5.51 -50.44
C SER A 2 83.58 4.98 -51.06
N PRO A 3 83.14 3.78 -50.62
CA PRO A 3 81.77 3.30 -50.68
C PRO A 3 80.97 3.71 -49.42
N GLY A 4 79.67 3.97 -49.54
CA GLY A 4 78.77 4.18 -48.40
C GLY A 4 77.47 3.41 -48.61
N LYS A 5 77.43 2.14 -48.20
CA LYS A 5 76.89 1.61 -46.92
C LYS A 5 75.36 1.61 -46.87
N TYR A 6 74.83 0.41 -47.13
CA TYR A 6 73.57 -0.09 -46.61
C TYR A 6 73.51 0.05 -45.09
N ASN A 7 72.36 0.46 -44.55
CA ASN A 7 71.96 0.13 -43.20
C ASN A 7 70.48 -0.29 -43.20
N LEU A 8 70.28 -1.60 -43.02
CA LEU A 8 69.07 -2.17 -42.45
C LEU A 8 68.83 -1.56 -41.06
N ILE A 9 67.60 -1.19 -40.75
CA ILE A 9 67.12 -1.07 -39.36
C ILE A 9 65.84 -1.93 -39.25
N PRO A 10 65.73 -2.78 -38.22
CA PRO A 10 64.72 -3.82 -38.13
C PRO A 10 63.43 -3.35 -37.42
N THR A 11 62.32 -3.98 -37.81
CA THR A 11 61.11 -4.29 -37.02
C THR A 11 60.86 -3.52 -35.72
N LEU A 12 59.79 -2.72 -35.70
CA LEU A 12 58.98 -2.56 -34.49
C LEU A 12 57.49 -2.51 -34.89
N LEU A 13 56.83 -3.66 -34.76
CA LEU A 13 55.38 -3.79 -34.75
C LEU A 13 54.84 -2.87 -33.64
N TYR A 14 54.20 -1.76 -34.00
CA TYR A 14 53.24 -1.10 -33.11
C TYR A 14 51.88 -1.78 -33.28
N ALA A 15 51.73 -2.97 -32.70
CA ALA A 15 50.41 -3.49 -32.36
C ALA A 15 49.93 -2.72 -31.13
N ILE A 16 49.24 -1.60 -31.35
CA ILE A 16 48.45 -0.95 -30.31
C ILE A 16 47.28 -1.89 -30.04
N VAL A 17 47.49 -2.85 -29.14
CA VAL A 17 46.39 -3.57 -28.49
C VAL A 17 45.75 -2.55 -27.55
N SER A 18 44.81 -1.78 -28.07
CA SER A 18 43.84 -1.06 -27.25
C SER A 18 43.03 -2.11 -26.50
N VAL A 19 43.55 -2.55 -25.35
CA VAL A 19 42.76 -3.29 -24.37
C VAL A 19 41.71 -2.29 -23.88
N PHE A 20 40.58 -2.25 -24.58
CA PHE A 20 39.34 -1.72 -24.03
C PHE A 20 39.01 -2.62 -22.84
N PHE A 21 39.51 -2.25 -21.67
CA PHE A 21 38.91 -2.65 -20.41
C PHE A 21 37.49 -2.08 -20.43
N PHE A 22 36.56 -2.82 -21.02
CA PHE A 22 35.17 -2.77 -20.64
C PHE A 22 35.12 -3.22 -19.19
N SER A 23 35.42 -2.28 -18.30
CA SER A 23 35.06 -2.38 -16.89
C SER A 23 33.55 -2.47 -16.88
N CYS A 24 33.05 -3.71 -16.84
CA CYS A 24 31.69 -4.00 -16.42
C CYS A 24 31.55 -3.51 -14.98
N GLN A 25 31.36 -2.19 -14.80
CA GLN A 25 30.80 -1.66 -13.58
C GLN A 25 29.40 -2.26 -13.47
N LYS A 26 29.27 -3.36 -12.72
CA LYS A 26 27.97 -3.90 -12.33
C LYS A 26 27.25 -2.75 -11.63
N LYS A 27 26.27 -2.17 -12.30
CA LYS A 27 25.42 -1.12 -11.74
C LYS A 27 24.83 -1.65 -10.43
N GLU A 28 25.11 -0.96 -9.32
CA GLU A 28 24.52 -1.32 -8.03
C GLU A 28 23.00 -1.32 -8.16
N LYS A 29 22.37 -2.38 -7.64
CA LYS A 29 20.90 -2.50 -7.65
C LYS A 29 20.33 -1.42 -6.73
N THR A 30 19.30 -0.75 -7.18
CA THR A 30 18.49 0.11 -6.32
C THR A 30 17.80 -0.72 -5.24
N TYR A 31 17.42 -0.08 -4.12
CA TYR A 31 16.65 -0.72 -3.05
C TYR A 31 15.47 -1.57 -3.58
N PHE A 32 14.65 -1.00 -4.48
CA PHE A 32 13.48 -1.69 -5.02
C PHE A 32 13.85 -2.88 -5.90
N GLU A 33 14.96 -2.82 -6.65
CA GLU A 33 15.46 -3.95 -7.44
C GLU A 33 16.02 -5.05 -6.54
N THR A 34 16.58 -4.69 -5.38
CA THR A 34 17.08 -5.64 -4.38
C THR A 34 15.93 -6.41 -3.73
N ILE A 35 14.93 -5.73 -3.17
CA ILE A 35 13.80 -6.40 -2.48
C ILE A 35 12.82 -7.11 -3.44
N ALA A 36 12.94 -6.90 -4.75
CA ALA A 36 12.12 -7.56 -5.75
C ALA A 36 12.31 -9.09 -5.76
N SER A 37 13.45 -9.61 -5.28
CA SER A 37 13.65 -11.06 -5.15
C SER A 37 12.74 -11.70 -4.11
N ASN A 38 12.20 -10.92 -3.16
CA ASN A 38 11.27 -11.39 -2.14
C ASN A 38 9.79 -11.20 -2.56
N ASP A 39 9.51 -10.70 -3.78
CA ASP A 39 8.15 -10.58 -4.26
C ASP A 39 7.54 -11.97 -4.56
N VAL A 40 6.58 -12.38 -3.73
CA VAL A 40 5.82 -13.62 -3.93
C VAL A 40 4.88 -13.45 -5.12
N LYS A 41 5.06 -14.26 -6.17
CA LYS A 41 4.25 -14.16 -7.39
C LYS A 41 2.81 -14.60 -7.13
N LEU A 42 1.87 -13.88 -7.75
CA LEU A 42 0.47 -14.32 -7.80
C LEU A 42 0.33 -15.54 -8.71
N SER A 43 -0.70 -16.35 -8.48
CA SER A 43 -1.10 -17.41 -9.41
C SER A 43 -1.36 -16.82 -10.81
N THR A 44 -0.90 -17.52 -11.84
CA THR A 44 -1.18 -17.17 -13.24
C THR A 44 -2.67 -17.36 -13.58
N THR A 45 -3.33 -18.31 -12.93
CA THR A 45 -4.77 -18.60 -13.10
C THR A 45 -5.54 -18.12 -11.86
N PRO A 46 -6.38 -17.08 -11.96
CA PRO A 46 -7.28 -16.65 -10.90
C PRO A 46 -8.29 -17.75 -10.54
N LYS A 47 -8.62 -17.88 -9.25
CA LYS A 47 -9.62 -18.86 -8.78
C LYS A 47 -11.03 -18.28 -8.93
N PRO A 48 -12.07 -19.09 -9.24
CA PRO A 48 -13.45 -18.61 -9.23
C PRO A 48 -13.80 -17.86 -7.94
N GLY A 49 -14.44 -16.70 -8.08
CA GLY A 49 -14.81 -15.82 -6.96
C GLY A 49 -13.71 -14.90 -6.42
N SER A 50 -12.44 -15.10 -6.80
CA SER A 50 -11.36 -14.14 -6.49
C SER A 50 -11.55 -12.83 -7.24
N TRP A 51 -10.99 -11.73 -6.71
CA TRP A 51 -11.04 -10.42 -7.36
C TRP A 51 -10.57 -10.49 -8.81
N ARG A 52 -9.40 -11.11 -9.05
CA ARG A 52 -8.80 -11.23 -10.39
C ARG A 52 -9.57 -12.15 -11.34
N TYR A 53 -10.52 -12.96 -10.84
CA TYR A 53 -11.40 -13.74 -11.69
C TYR A 53 -12.62 -12.92 -12.12
N ASN A 54 -13.15 -12.08 -11.23
CA ASN A 54 -14.34 -11.27 -11.48
C ASN A 54 -14.03 -9.94 -12.19
N HIS A 55 -12.78 -9.48 -12.15
CA HIS A 55 -12.37 -8.18 -12.67
C HIS A 55 -11.17 -8.30 -13.62
N ASP A 56 -11.36 -7.84 -14.86
CA ASP A 56 -10.28 -7.68 -15.83
C ASP A 56 -9.63 -6.30 -15.68
N GLU A 57 -8.50 -6.26 -15.00
CA GLU A 57 -7.79 -5.03 -14.67
C GLU A 57 -6.49 -4.87 -15.46
N LYS A 58 -6.17 -3.63 -15.83
CA LYS A 58 -4.93 -3.33 -16.55
C LYS A 58 -3.76 -3.24 -15.58
N PHE A 59 -2.66 -3.88 -15.94
CA PHE A 59 -1.40 -3.75 -15.21
C PHE A 59 -0.88 -2.30 -15.27
N GLN A 60 -0.86 -1.62 -14.13
CA GLN A 60 -0.31 -0.27 -14.02
C GLN A 60 1.23 -0.34 -13.95
N LYS A 61 1.91 0.00 -15.04
CA LYS A 61 3.39 0.10 -15.08
C LYS A 61 3.88 1.30 -14.26
N PHE A 62 5.13 1.25 -13.81
CA PHE A 62 5.72 2.36 -13.05
C PHE A 62 5.79 3.65 -13.87
N GLU A 63 6.17 3.60 -15.15
CA GLU A 63 6.26 4.79 -15.99
C GLU A 63 4.90 5.44 -16.27
N ASP A 64 3.83 4.64 -16.37
CA ASP A 64 2.48 5.16 -16.52
C ASP A 64 2.00 5.79 -15.20
N PHE A 65 2.26 5.12 -14.07
CA PHE A 65 1.99 5.66 -12.74
C PHE A 65 2.68 7.02 -12.51
N ARG A 66 3.94 7.18 -12.96
CA ARG A 66 4.68 8.44 -12.80
C ARG A 66 4.00 9.62 -13.47
N LYS A 67 3.35 9.40 -14.62
CA LYS A 67 2.66 10.43 -15.42
C LYS A 67 1.32 10.85 -14.82
N LEU A 68 0.74 10.06 -13.90
CA LEU A 68 -0.52 10.40 -13.26
C LEU A 68 -0.39 11.67 -12.42
N LYS A 69 -1.34 12.59 -12.60
CA LYS A 69 -1.66 13.61 -11.60
C LYS A 69 -2.27 12.88 -10.40
N LYS A 70 -1.67 13.07 -9.23
CA LYS A 70 -2.00 12.36 -8.00
C LYS A 70 -1.67 13.26 -6.81
N ILE A 71 -2.35 13.02 -5.69
CA ILE A 71 -2.04 13.75 -4.46
C ILE A 71 -0.61 13.40 -4.01
N LYS A 72 0.06 14.38 -3.41
CA LYS A 72 1.38 14.22 -2.81
C LYS A 72 1.44 15.06 -1.53
N PRO A 73 2.26 14.68 -0.54
CA PRO A 73 2.53 15.54 0.59
C PRO A 73 3.20 16.85 0.16
N GLU A 74 2.76 17.95 0.74
CA GLU A 74 3.35 19.29 0.58
C GLU A 74 3.75 19.83 1.96
N PRO A 75 4.67 20.81 2.08
CA PRO A 75 5.16 21.30 3.38
C PRO A 75 4.09 21.65 4.43
N HIS A 76 2.90 22.07 3.99
CA HIS A 76 1.76 22.42 4.85
C HIS A 76 0.57 21.46 4.72
N LYS A 77 0.72 20.38 3.95
CA LYS A 77 -0.33 19.40 3.66
C LYS A 77 0.28 18.00 3.60
N ASN A 78 0.66 17.48 4.75
CA ASN A 78 1.45 16.24 4.89
C ASN A 78 0.99 15.35 6.05
N THR A 79 -0.18 15.59 6.62
CA THR A 79 -0.73 14.77 7.71
C THR A 79 -1.79 13.79 7.18
N ILE A 80 -1.74 12.55 7.63
CA ILE A 80 -2.83 11.57 7.47
C ILE A 80 -3.76 11.74 8.68
N TYR A 81 -5.05 11.93 8.44
CA TYR A 81 -6.05 11.93 9.51
C TYR A 81 -6.91 10.68 9.43
N LEU A 82 -7.17 10.07 10.58
CA LEU A 82 -8.19 9.04 10.75
C LEU A 82 -9.43 9.69 11.36
N GLN A 83 -10.58 9.46 10.76
CA GLN A 83 -11.88 9.92 11.24
C GLN A 83 -12.71 8.71 11.65
N PRO A 84 -12.77 8.36 12.95
CA PRO A 84 -13.75 7.40 13.44
C PRO A 84 -15.16 7.94 13.17
N ILE A 85 -16.04 7.10 12.64
CA ILE A 85 -17.44 7.43 12.35
C ILE A 85 -18.34 6.33 12.92
N GLY A 86 -18.95 6.67 14.04
CA GLY A 86 -19.92 5.86 14.76
C GLY A 86 -19.48 5.52 16.19
N GLN A 87 -19.86 4.36 16.69
CA GLN A 87 -19.61 3.91 18.06
C GLN A 87 -18.66 2.72 18.10
N PHE A 88 -17.61 2.84 18.90
CA PHE A 88 -16.54 1.84 18.99
C PHE A 88 -16.40 1.35 20.43
N ASN A 89 -16.38 0.03 20.62
CA ASN A 89 -16.02 -0.57 21.91
C ASN A 89 -14.50 -0.44 22.18
N GLU A 90 -14.05 -0.82 23.38
CA GLU A 90 -12.64 -0.67 23.79
C GLU A 90 -11.66 -1.39 22.86
N LEU A 91 -12.01 -2.59 22.39
CA LEU A 91 -11.18 -3.34 21.45
C LEU A 91 -11.10 -2.63 20.10
N GLN A 92 -12.22 -2.15 19.56
CA GLN A 92 -12.22 -1.40 18.29
C GLN A 92 -11.45 -0.08 18.41
N GLN A 93 -11.56 0.63 19.53
CA GLN A 93 -10.77 1.84 19.79
C GLN A 93 -9.28 1.52 19.81
N LYS A 94 -8.88 0.39 20.41
CA LYS A 94 -7.51 -0.11 20.40
C LYS A 94 -7.04 -0.46 18.98
N GLU A 95 -7.87 -1.09 18.15
CA GLU A 95 -7.54 -1.35 16.74
C GLU A 95 -7.30 -0.06 15.96
N ILE A 96 -8.12 0.98 16.18
CA ILE A 96 -7.97 2.29 15.53
C ILE A 96 -6.66 2.97 15.96
N GLU A 97 -6.32 2.94 17.25
CA GLU A 97 -5.07 3.52 17.76
C GLU A 97 -3.83 2.81 17.21
N LEU A 98 -3.84 1.47 17.20
CA LEU A 98 -2.75 0.70 16.60
C LEU A 98 -2.68 0.89 15.08
N THR A 99 -3.81 1.11 14.41
CA THR A 99 -3.85 1.46 12.98
C THR A 99 -3.21 2.83 12.75
N ARG A 100 -3.45 3.82 13.61
CA ARG A 100 -2.77 5.12 13.56
C ARG A 100 -1.25 4.97 13.67
N GLU A 101 -0.77 4.18 14.63
CA GLU A 101 0.66 3.86 14.78
C GLU A 101 1.24 3.21 13.52
N TYR A 102 0.57 2.16 13.03
CA TYR A 102 0.98 1.43 11.84
C TYR A 102 1.07 2.35 10.61
N LEU A 103 0.04 3.17 10.35
CA LEU A 103 -0.02 4.03 9.18
C LEU A 103 1.04 5.14 9.24
N LYS A 104 1.33 5.68 10.44
CA LYS A 104 2.44 6.62 10.64
C LYS A 104 3.78 6.02 10.22
N ILE A 105 4.03 4.76 10.59
CA ILE A 105 5.26 4.04 10.17
C ILE A 105 5.20 3.72 8.66
N TYR A 106 4.09 3.18 8.19
CA TYR A 106 3.93 2.65 6.83
C TYR A 106 4.08 3.72 5.77
N PHE A 107 3.55 4.92 6.01
CA PHE A 107 3.65 6.04 5.08
C PHE A 107 4.75 7.05 5.46
N GLN A 108 5.34 6.93 6.65
CA GLN A 108 6.27 7.91 7.23
C GLN A 108 5.74 9.34 7.20
N LEU A 109 4.45 9.47 7.46
CA LEU A 109 3.74 10.74 7.59
C LEU A 109 3.13 10.82 8.99
N GLU A 110 2.98 12.03 9.52
CA GLU A 110 2.27 12.19 10.79
C GLU A 110 0.83 11.68 10.62
N THR A 111 0.38 10.84 11.55
CA THR A 111 -0.96 10.26 11.52
C THR A 111 -1.68 10.58 12.82
N LYS A 112 -2.82 11.26 12.72
CA LYS A 112 -3.63 11.72 13.87
C LYS A 112 -5.04 11.14 13.79
N ILE A 113 -5.67 10.94 14.94
CA ILE A 113 -7.09 10.56 15.03
C ILE A 113 -7.90 11.82 15.37
N LEU A 114 -8.99 12.04 14.65
CA LEU A 114 -9.97 13.09 14.92
C LEU A 114 -11.02 12.61 15.93
N PRO A 115 -11.74 13.53 16.60
CA PRO A 115 -12.90 13.16 17.42
C PRO A 115 -13.92 12.36 16.61
N ALA A 116 -14.47 11.30 17.20
CA ALA A 116 -15.44 10.45 16.53
C ALA A 116 -16.71 11.23 16.14
N LEU A 117 -17.22 10.97 14.93
CA LEU A 117 -18.54 11.44 14.52
C LEU A 117 -19.60 10.41 14.94
N THR A 118 -20.84 10.85 15.21
CA THR A 118 -21.96 9.94 15.46
C THR A 118 -22.56 9.45 14.14
N ASN A 119 -23.32 8.35 14.20
CA ASN A 119 -24.03 7.83 13.03
C ASN A 119 -25.20 8.71 12.57
N ASP A 120 -25.62 9.71 13.36
CA ASP A 120 -26.76 10.58 13.04
C ASP A 120 -26.48 11.52 11.86
N ILE A 121 -25.22 11.60 11.41
CA ILE A 121 -24.81 12.36 10.23
C ILE A 121 -25.30 11.74 8.91
N PHE A 122 -25.74 10.47 8.93
CA PHE A 122 -26.19 9.76 7.74
C PHE A 122 -27.72 9.76 7.65
N PRO A 123 -28.30 10.34 6.58
CA PRO A 123 -29.74 10.30 6.35
C PRO A 123 -30.23 8.90 5.94
N GLU A 124 -31.54 8.66 6.04
CA GLU A 124 -32.14 7.34 5.74
C GLU A 124 -31.92 6.89 4.28
N ASN A 125 -31.89 7.81 3.32
CA ASN A 125 -31.77 7.47 1.90
C ASN A 125 -30.37 6.96 1.49
N VAL A 126 -29.39 6.98 2.40
CA VAL A 126 -28.05 6.42 2.17
C VAL A 126 -27.80 5.16 2.99
N ARG A 127 -28.83 4.68 3.67
CA ARG A 127 -28.86 3.43 4.42
C ARG A 127 -29.63 2.39 3.62
N ARG A 128 -29.26 1.12 3.78
CA ARG A 128 -30.08 -0.01 3.37
C ARG A 128 -29.97 -1.15 4.36
N THR A 129 -30.95 -2.04 4.35
CA THR A 129 -30.88 -3.31 5.07
C THR A 129 -30.43 -4.39 4.09
N ALA A 130 -29.28 -5.00 4.35
CA ALA A 130 -28.82 -6.17 3.61
C ALA A 130 -29.74 -7.39 3.88
N ASP A 131 -29.67 -8.40 3.04
CA ASP A 131 -30.47 -9.65 3.16
C ASP A 131 -30.30 -10.34 4.54
N GLU A 132 -29.17 -10.12 5.21
CA GLU A 132 -28.88 -10.62 6.56
C GLU A 132 -29.50 -9.78 7.69
N GLY A 133 -30.34 -8.79 7.36
CA GLY A 133 -31.01 -7.90 8.31
C GLY A 133 -30.10 -6.82 8.91
N LYS A 134 -28.94 -6.56 8.28
CA LYS A 134 -27.90 -5.65 8.79
C LYS A 134 -27.86 -4.36 8.00
N GLU A 135 -27.72 -3.24 8.71
CA GLU A 135 -27.63 -1.92 8.09
C GLU A 135 -26.29 -1.74 7.37
N GLN A 136 -26.34 -1.23 6.13
CA GLN A 136 -25.18 -0.83 5.35
C GLN A 136 -25.31 0.64 4.95
N LEU A 137 -24.18 1.33 4.85
CA LEU A 137 -24.08 2.72 4.40
C LEU A 137 -23.50 2.81 2.99
N LEU A 138 -24.01 3.75 2.20
CA LEU A 138 -23.50 4.02 0.86
C LEU A 138 -22.10 4.65 0.95
N ALA A 139 -21.06 3.89 0.57
CA ALA A 139 -19.66 4.28 0.74
C ALA A 139 -19.34 5.61 0.02
N GLY A 140 -19.85 5.80 -1.20
CA GLY A 140 -19.66 7.05 -1.95
C GLY A 140 -20.19 8.27 -1.20
N TYR A 141 -21.33 8.16 -0.50
CA TYR A 141 -21.86 9.26 0.30
C TYR A 141 -20.94 9.62 1.47
N VAL A 142 -20.31 8.62 2.12
CA VAL A 142 -19.33 8.85 3.18
C VAL A 142 -18.16 9.71 2.66
N LEU A 143 -17.64 9.40 1.47
CA LEU A 143 -16.58 10.19 0.85
C LEU A 143 -17.09 11.60 0.50
N ASP A 144 -18.07 11.68 -0.39
CA ASP A 144 -18.42 12.92 -1.11
C ASP A 144 -19.12 13.95 -0.23
N SER A 145 -19.98 13.48 0.68
CA SER A 145 -20.82 14.35 1.48
C SER A 145 -20.27 14.59 2.88
N ILE A 146 -19.48 13.66 3.43
CA ILE A 146 -18.94 13.76 4.80
C ILE A 146 -17.45 14.09 4.78
N LEU A 147 -16.61 13.22 4.23
CA LEU A 147 -15.15 13.31 4.41
C LEU A 147 -14.53 14.46 3.61
N ILE A 148 -14.91 14.67 2.34
CA ILE A 148 -14.37 15.77 1.52
C ILE A 148 -14.57 17.11 2.22
N ARG A 149 -15.75 17.34 2.79
CA ARG A 149 -16.12 18.61 3.44
C ARG A 149 -15.45 18.81 4.81
N ARG A 150 -14.96 17.74 5.42
CA ARG A 150 -14.35 17.73 6.77
C ARG A 150 -12.84 17.57 6.76
N LYS A 151 -12.24 17.36 5.59
CA LYS A 151 -10.79 17.20 5.43
C LYS A 151 -10.04 18.39 6.04
N PRO A 152 -9.21 18.18 7.08
CA PRO A 152 -8.41 19.25 7.66
C PRO A 152 -7.52 19.91 6.61
N LYS A 153 -7.24 21.21 6.76
CA LYS A 153 -6.47 21.98 5.77
C LYS A 153 -5.05 21.44 5.56
N ASP A 154 -4.45 20.92 6.62
CA ASP A 154 -3.11 20.31 6.62
C ASP A 154 -3.11 18.81 6.28
N ALA A 155 -4.29 18.24 5.98
CA ALA A 155 -4.43 16.84 5.64
C ALA A 155 -4.01 16.58 4.18
N VAL A 156 -3.03 15.71 3.98
CA VAL A 156 -2.82 15.09 2.65
C VAL A 156 -3.91 14.06 2.37
N VAL A 157 -4.30 13.31 3.41
CA VAL A 157 -5.28 12.23 3.36
C VAL A 157 -6.21 12.34 4.57
N LEU A 158 -7.49 12.08 4.35
CA LEU A 158 -8.47 11.83 5.43
C LEU A 158 -9.12 10.46 5.22
N MET A 159 -8.87 9.54 6.13
CA MET A 159 -9.39 8.18 6.09
C MET A 159 -10.48 8.00 7.14
N GLY A 160 -11.71 7.77 6.71
CA GLY A 160 -12.81 7.35 7.58
C GLY A 160 -12.62 5.91 8.03
N ILE A 161 -12.95 5.63 9.29
CA ILE A 161 -13.08 4.28 9.82
C ILE A 161 -14.45 4.17 10.45
N THR A 162 -15.28 3.23 10.01
CA THR A 162 -16.64 3.04 10.53
C THR A 162 -16.88 1.62 11.01
N GLU A 163 -17.68 1.47 12.06
CA GLU A 163 -18.19 0.17 12.52
C GLU A 163 -19.38 -0.32 11.69
N LYS A 164 -19.94 0.52 10.81
CA LYS A 164 -21.06 0.16 9.94
C LYS A 164 -20.57 -0.53 8.68
N ASP A 165 -21.38 -1.44 8.15
CA ASP A 165 -21.08 -2.09 6.89
C ASP A 165 -21.23 -1.11 5.72
N LEU A 166 -20.54 -1.37 4.61
CA LEU A 166 -20.51 -0.47 3.46
C LEU A 166 -20.96 -1.17 2.19
N PHE A 167 -21.66 -0.44 1.33
CA PHE A 167 -21.94 -0.87 -0.05
C PHE A 167 -21.56 0.23 -1.05
N PRO A 168 -21.03 -0.12 -2.24
CA PRO A 168 -20.58 0.88 -3.21
C PRO A 168 -21.70 1.35 -4.13
N GLN A 169 -22.60 0.43 -4.54
CA GLN A 169 -23.71 0.64 -5.47
C GLN A 169 -24.84 -0.34 -5.16
N PRO A 170 -26.09 -0.08 -5.58
CA PRO A 170 -27.23 -0.96 -5.28
C PRO A 170 -27.02 -2.43 -5.65
N GLU A 171 -26.31 -2.71 -6.75
CA GLU A 171 -26.11 -4.03 -7.34
C GLU A 171 -25.00 -4.85 -6.67
N TRP A 172 -24.22 -4.22 -5.78
CA TRP A 172 -23.09 -4.85 -5.11
C TRP A 172 -23.45 -5.23 -3.68
N ASN A 173 -22.90 -6.34 -3.18
CA ASN A 173 -23.20 -6.83 -1.83
C ASN A 173 -22.59 -5.94 -0.73
N TYR A 174 -21.27 -5.72 -0.77
CA TYR A 174 -20.56 -4.87 0.18
C TYR A 174 -19.17 -4.51 -0.36
N VAL A 175 -18.50 -3.57 0.32
CA VAL A 175 -17.06 -3.31 0.17
C VAL A 175 -16.41 -3.19 1.54
N PHE A 176 -15.14 -3.59 1.65
CA PHE A 176 -14.37 -3.35 2.89
C PHE A 176 -13.90 -1.91 3.01
N GLY A 177 -13.73 -1.22 1.89
CA GLY A 177 -13.36 0.18 1.83
C GLY A 177 -13.64 0.79 0.47
N LEU A 178 -13.48 2.10 0.39
CA LEU A 178 -13.56 2.86 -0.85
C LEU A 178 -12.70 4.12 -0.73
N ALA A 179 -11.95 4.44 -1.77
CA ALA A 179 -11.10 5.64 -1.82
C ALA A 179 -11.32 6.47 -3.08
N SER A 180 -11.27 7.79 -2.92
CA SER A 180 -11.11 8.72 -4.04
C SER A 180 -9.64 8.82 -4.44
N TYR A 181 -9.38 8.63 -5.73
CA TYR A 181 -8.04 8.79 -6.32
C TYR A 181 -7.61 10.26 -6.43
N GLU A 182 -8.53 11.22 -6.27
CA GLU A 182 -8.29 12.63 -6.56
C GLU A 182 -8.40 13.51 -5.31
N ASP A 183 -9.36 13.23 -4.43
CA ASP A 183 -9.68 14.10 -3.29
C ASP A 183 -8.84 13.78 -2.05
N GLY A 184 -8.16 12.63 -2.05
CA GLY A 184 -7.42 12.12 -0.90
C GLY A 184 -8.34 11.90 0.30
N VAL A 185 -9.49 11.30 0.05
CA VAL A 185 -10.40 10.78 1.08
C VAL A 185 -10.75 9.33 0.79
N GLY A 186 -11.06 8.57 1.82
CA GLY A 186 -11.59 7.22 1.69
C GLY A 186 -12.14 6.72 3.01
N VAL A 187 -12.77 5.56 2.99
CA VAL A 187 -13.40 4.96 4.16
C VAL A 187 -13.08 3.47 4.20
N THR A 188 -12.82 2.92 5.39
CA THR A 188 -12.75 1.49 5.67
C THR A 188 -13.85 1.12 6.66
N SER A 189 -14.54 0.01 6.40
CA SER A 189 -15.47 -0.61 7.33
C SER A 189 -14.78 -1.68 8.16
N MET A 190 -14.88 -1.58 9.48
CA MET A 190 -14.44 -2.62 10.42
C MET A 190 -15.48 -3.74 10.58
N TYR A 191 -16.69 -3.54 10.07
CA TYR A 191 -17.88 -4.34 10.38
C TYR A 191 -17.65 -5.85 10.21
N ARG A 192 -16.93 -6.25 9.15
CA ARG A 192 -16.74 -7.65 8.77
C ARG A 192 -15.44 -8.26 9.31
N PHE A 193 -14.49 -7.45 9.80
CA PHE A 193 -13.11 -7.91 10.03
C PHE A 193 -12.95 -8.90 11.17
N ALA A 194 -13.82 -8.88 12.18
CA ALA A 194 -13.78 -9.88 13.24
C ALA A 194 -14.40 -11.23 12.85
N GLY A 195 -15.12 -11.32 11.72
CA GLY A 195 -15.88 -12.52 11.34
C GLY A 195 -17.00 -12.88 12.32
N GLY A 196 -17.52 -11.89 13.05
CA GLY A 196 -18.44 -12.05 14.18
C GLY A 196 -18.21 -10.92 15.21
N PRO A 197 -18.67 -11.09 16.46
CA PRO A 197 -18.31 -10.18 17.54
C PRO A 197 -16.79 -10.12 17.74
N LEU A 198 -16.24 -8.91 17.93
CA LEU A 198 -14.83 -8.71 18.25
C LEU A 198 -14.56 -9.13 19.70
N THR A 199 -13.56 -9.98 19.89
CA THR A 199 -13.09 -10.49 21.18
C THR A 199 -11.56 -10.53 21.17
N ASP A 200 -10.93 -10.78 22.33
CA ASP A 200 -9.47 -10.92 22.38
C ASP A 200 -8.94 -12.05 21.47
N SER A 201 -9.71 -13.12 21.26
CA SER A 201 -9.28 -14.26 20.45
C SER A 201 -9.20 -13.97 18.95
N ASN A 202 -10.03 -13.05 18.44
CA ASN A 202 -10.01 -12.65 17.02
C ASN A 202 -9.48 -11.23 16.78
N PHE A 203 -9.05 -10.54 17.84
CA PHE A 203 -8.49 -9.19 17.80
C PHE A 203 -7.39 -9.05 16.75
N ASN A 204 -6.37 -9.90 16.81
CA ASN A 204 -5.23 -9.81 15.89
C ASN A 204 -5.63 -10.04 14.42
N THR A 205 -6.59 -10.93 14.16
CA THR A 205 -7.10 -11.17 12.80
C THR A 205 -7.87 -9.95 12.28
N SER A 206 -8.77 -9.40 13.11
CA SER A 206 -9.52 -8.19 12.78
C SER A 206 -8.60 -6.99 12.55
N PHE A 207 -7.64 -6.80 13.45
CA PHE A 207 -6.69 -5.71 13.38
C PHE A 207 -5.79 -5.81 12.14
N LEU A 208 -5.29 -7.01 11.81
CA LEU A 208 -4.49 -7.22 10.60
C LEU A 208 -5.27 -6.89 9.32
N ARG A 209 -6.56 -7.24 9.28
CA ARG A 209 -7.45 -6.88 8.16
C ARG A 209 -7.65 -5.36 8.08
N LEU A 210 -7.85 -4.69 9.21
CA LEU A 210 -7.98 -3.23 9.25
C LEU A 210 -6.75 -2.51 8.69
N ILE A 211 -5.54 -2.92 9.08
CA ILE A 211 -4.32 -2.26 8.57
C ILE A 211 -4.08 -2.56 7.09
N LYS A 212 -4.42 -3.76 6.61
CA LYS A 212 -4.32 -4.14 5.20
C LYS A 212 -5.26 -3.28 4.36
N ILE A 213 -6.55 -3.22 4.70
CA ILE A 213 -7.52 -2.44 3.94
C ILE A 213 -7.26 -0.94 4.08
N SER A 214 -6.92 -0.42 5.26
CA SER A 214 -6.64 1.01 5.41
C SER A 214 -5.42 1.46 4.61
N SER A 215 -4.34 0.67 4.58
CA SER A 215 -3.17 0.99 3.75
C SER A 215 -3.44 0.80 2.26
N HIS A 216 -4.31 -0.14 1.88
CA HIS A 216 -4.79 -0.32 0.52
C HIS A 216 -5.55 0.91 0.02
N GLU A 217 -6.58 1.35 0.76
CA GLU A 217 -7.39 2.52 0.38
C GLU A 217 -6.55 3.80 0.34
N ILE A 218 -5.65 4.00 1.30
CA ILE A 218 -4.72 5.14 1.28
C ILE A 218 -3.77 5.03 0.07
N GLY A 219 -3.35 3.83 -0.32
CA GLY A 219 -2.56 3.59 -1.53
C GLY A 219 -3.27 4.05 -2.81
N HIS A 220 -4.58 3.83 -2.92
CA HIS A 220 -5.40 4.36 -4.02
C HIS A 220 -5.40 5.88 -4.06
N MET A 221 -5.49 6.55 -2.91
CA MET A 221 -5.43 8.01 -2.83
C MET A 221 -4.10 8.55 -3.39
N PHE A 222 -3.00 7.82 -3.24
CA PHE A 222 -1.70 8.14 -3.83
C PHE A 222 -1.51 7.64 -5.28
N GLY A 223 -2.60 7.23 -5.94
CA GLY A 223 -2.66 6.88 -7.36
C GLY A 223 -2.30 5.43 -7.69
N ILE A 224 -2.11 4.56 -6.69
CA ILE A 224 -1.73 3.16 -6.93
C ILE A 224 -3.02 2.37 -7.23
N SER A 225 -3.14 1.80 -8.42
CA SER A 225 -4.24 0.89 -8.74
C SER A 225 -4.02 -0.48 -8.11
N HIS A 226 -4.99 -1.39 -8.23
CA HIS A 226 -4.78 -2.77 -7.83
C HIS A 226 -3.51 -3.37 -8.44
N CYS A 227 -2.77 -4.08 -7.60
CA CYS A 227 -1.51 -4.70 -7.95
C CYS A 227 -1.77 -6.05 -8.61
N LEU A 228 -1.15 -6.28 -9.76
CA LEU A 228 -1.16 -7.57 -10.46
C LEU A 228 0.25 -8.20 -10.53
N ASN A 229 1.24 -7.59 -9.86
CA ASN A 229 2.65 -7.99 -9.93
C ASN A 229 3.03 -9.14 -8.98
N ALA A 230 2.47 -9.13 -7.77
CA ALA A 230 2.85 -9.99 -6.66
C ALA A 230 1.76 -9.98 -5.59
N ASN A 231 1.83 -10.92 -4.63
CA ASN A 231 1.05 -10.88 -3.40
C ASN A 231 1.46 -9.63 -2.60
N CYS A 232 0.52 -8.70 -2.48
CA CYS A 232 0.75 -7.31 -2.16
C CYS A 232 -0.49 -6.73 -1.46
N VAL A 233 -0.28 -5.80 -0.54
CA VAL A 233 -1.41 -5.11 0.13
C VAL A 233 -2.36 -4.39 -0.84
N MET A 234 -1.85 -4.00 -2.01
CA MET A 234 -2.62 -3.36 -3.07
C MET A 234 -3.35 -4.37 -3.98
N ASN A 235 -3.37 -5.67 -3.70
CA ASN A 235 -4.23 -6.59 -4.45
C ASN A 235 -5.70 -6.32 -4.11
N GLY A 236 -6.57 -6.27 -5.13
CA GLY A 236 -8.02 -6.23 -4.91
C GLY A 236 -8.52 -7.50 -4.24
N THR A 237 -9.62 -7.39 -3.49
CA THR A 237 -10.16 -8.49 -2.68
C THR A 237 -11.68 -8.47 -2.66
N ASN A 238 -12.29 -9.63 -2.85
CA ASN A 238 -13.75 -9.84 -2.78
C ASN A 238 -14.20 -10.50 -1.47
N SER A 239 -13.28 -10.96 -0.63
CA SER A 239 -13.62 -11.73 0.58
C SER A 239 -12.58 -11.59 1.69
N LEU A 240 -12.97 -11.95 2.91
CA LEU A 240 -12.04 -12.00 4.04
C LEU A 240 -10.94 -13.04 3.81
N THR A 241 -11.27 -14.19 3.23
CA THR A 241 -10.28 -15.23 2.91
C THR A 241 -9.24 -14.75 1.89
N GLU A 242 -9.65 -13.99 0.87
CA GLU A 242 -8.73 -13.37 -0.08
C GLU A 242 -7.89 -12.27 0.59
N THR A 243 -8.49 -11.47 1.47
CA THR A 243 -7.78 -10.46 2.28
C THR A 243 -6.72 -11.09 3.20
N ASP A 244 -7.03 -12.24 3.81
CA ASP A 244 -6.12 -12.98 4.69
C ASP A 244 -4.95 -13.60 3.91
N PHE A 245 -5.22 -14.07 2.68
CA PHE A 245 -4.19 -14.56 1.78
C PHE A 245 -3.19 -13.46 1.38
N HIS A 246 -3.67 -12.22 1.24
CA HIS A 246 -2.82 -11.11 0.84
C HIS A 246 -1.95 -10.58 1.98
N TYR A 247 -0.72 -10.18 1.68
CA TYR A 247 0.20 -9.64 2.69
C TYR A 247 -0.04 -8.16 2.97
N ALA A 248 0.26 -7.71 4.19
CA ALA A 248 0.34 -6.27 4.50
C ALA A 248 1.55 -5.57 3.83
N ARG A 249 2.50 -6.36 3.32
CA ARG A 249 3.65 -5.88 2.55
C ARG A 249 3.19 -5.36 1.17
N ALA A 250 3.58 -4.14 0.83
CA ALA A 250 3.59 -3.72 -0.57
C ALA A 250 4.76 -4.41 -1.31
N CYS A 251 4.51 -4.97 -2.50
CA CYS A 251 5.56 -5.52 -3.33
C CYS A 251 6.56 -4.45 -3.78
N SER A 252 7.74 -4.86 -4.27
CA SER A 252 8.80 -3.94 -4.71
C SER A 252 8.30 -2.85 -5.67
N LEU A 253 7.44 -3.21 -6.64
CA LEU A 253 6.85 -2.28 -7.59
C LEU A 253 5.92 -1.27 -6.91
N CYS A 254 5.07 -1.70 -5.98
CA CYS A 254 4.16 -0.79 -5.28
C CYS A 254 4.90 0.08 -4.26
N GLN A 255 5.96 -0.42 -3.60
CA GLN A 255 6.86 0.40 -2.80
C GLN A 255 7.55 1.47 -3.67
N ARG A 256 8.04 1.11 -4.86
CA ARG A 256 8.64 2.07 -5.80
C ARG A 256 7.65 3.15 -6.24
N LYS A 257 6.40 2.77 -6.55
CA LYS A 257 5.32 3.72 -6.86
C LYS A 257 5.06 4.64 -5.67
N LEU A 258 4.83 4.07 -4.48
CA LEU A 258 4.54 4.83 -3.27
C LEU A 258 5.66 5.82 -2.93
N ASN A 259 6.92 5.37 -2.94
CA ASN A 259 8.07 6.21 -2.64
C ASN A 259 8.24 7.39 -3.62
N SER A 260 7.80 7.23 -4.87
CA SER A 260 7.80 8.32 -5.85
C SER A 260 6.66 9.35 -5.67
N SER A 261 5.62 9.01 -4.91
CA SER A 261 4.56 9.94 -4.48
C SER A 261 4.83 10.54 -3.11
N ILE A 262 5.38 9.74 -2.20
CA ILE A 262 5.66 10.05 -0.80
C ILE A 262 7.10 9.58 -0.54
N PRO A 263 8.11 10.44 -0.69
CA PRO A 263 9.47 10.07 -0.35
C PRO A 263 9.55 9.64 1.12
N TYR A 264 10.02 8.41 1.36
CA TYR A 264 10.24 7.86 2.68
C TYR A 264 11.60 7.14 2.73
N ASP A 265 12.15 7.01 3.93
CA ASP A 265 13.37 6.24 4.20
C ASP A 265 13.04 4.76 4.26
N ASN A 266 13.49 4.02 3.24
CA ASN A 266 13.26 2.59 3.10
C ASN A 266 13.77 1.77 4.29
N LYS A 267 14.97 2.07 4.80
CA LYS A 267 15.60 1.28 5.87
C LYS A 267 14.93 1.57 7.21
N LYS A 268 14.69 2.84 7.51
CA LYS A 268 13.94 3.24 8.72
C LYS A 268 12.55 2.60 8.73
N ARG A 269 11.82 2.69 7.62
CA ARG A 269 10.48 2.10 7.48
C ARG A 269 10.49 0.60 7.74
N LEU A 270 11.44 -0.15 7.17
CA LEU A 270 11.54 -1.58 7.40
C LEU A 270 11.86 -1.92 8.86
N LEU A 271 12.80 -1.22 9.50
CA LEU A 271 13.13 -1.43 10.92
C LEU A 271 11.94 -1.17 11.84
N GLU A 272 11.23 -0.07 11.62
CA GLU A 272 10.04 0.29 12.41
C GLU A 272 8.89 -0.70 12.18
N LEU A 273 8.63 -1.12 10.92
CA LEU A 273 7.63 -2.14 10.63
C LEU A 273 7.98 -3.50 11.24
N LYS A 274 9.25 -3.89 11.23
CA LYS A 274 9.71 -5.13 11.87
C LYS A 274 9.34 -5.11 13.36
N ASN A 275 9.74 -4.06 14.07
CA ASN A 275 9.48 -3.91 15.50
C ASN A 275 7.97 -3.86 15.79
N PHE A 276 7.21 -3.17 14.93
CA PHE A 276 5.75 -3.12 15.04
C PHE A 276 5.14 -4.52 14.91
N PHE A 277 5.47 -5.27 13.86
CA PHE A 277 4.92 -6.61 13.63
C PHE A 277 5.34 -7.63 14.69
N GLU A 278 6.57 -7.52 15.21
CA GLU A 278 7.03 -8.31 16.35
C GLU A 278 6.18 -8.05 17.60
N LYS A 279 5.98 -6.77 17.97
CA LYS A 279 5.16 -6.37 19.12
C LYS A 279 3.71 -6.86 19.02
N GLN A 280 3.15 -6.91 17.81
CA GLN A 280 1.77 -7.35 17.57
C GLN A 280 1.63 -8.86 17.31
N ASN A 281 2.73 -9.62 17.31
CA ASN A 281 2.77 -11.05 16.99
C ASN A 281 2.28 -11.39 15.56
N PHE A 282 2.53 -10.50 14.59
CA PHE A 282 2.24 -10.73 13.17
C PHE A 282 3.41 -11.44 12.48
N ASN A 283 3.58 -12.74 12.78
CA ASN A 283 4.75 -13.54 12.41
C ASN A 283 5.02 -13.60 10.89
N THR A 284 3.99 -13.66 10.06
CA THR A 284 4.14 -13.69 8.60
C THR A 284 4.69 -12.36 8.09
N GLU A 285 4.10 -11.25 8.51
CA GLU A 285 4.46 -9.89 8.14
C GLU A 285 5.84 -9.52 8.68
N PHE A 286 6.16 -9.89 9.92
CA PHE A 286 7.49 -9.78 10.51
C PHE A 286 8.53 -10.49 9.66
N SER A 287 8.26 -11.75 9.28
CA SER A 287 9.18 -12.58 8.51
C SER A 287 9.47 -11.98 7.13
N LEU A 288 8.45 -11.44 6.45
CA LEU A 288 8.59 -10.77 5.16
C LEU A 288 9.43 -9.49 5.26
N VAL A 289 9.23 -8.68 6.29
CA VAL A 289 10.04 -7.47 6.52
C VAL A 289 11.49 -7.83 6.87
N GLN A 290 11.69 -8.89 7.67
CA GLN A 290 13.03 -9.37 8.02
C GLN A 290 13.78 -9.89 6.77
N GLN A 291 13.09 -10.58 5.86
CA GLN A 291 13.66 -11.00 4.57
C GLN A 291 14.11 -9.80 3.73
N ASP A 292 13.32 -8.73 3.67
CA ASP A 292 13.73 -7.51 2.96
C ASP A 292 14.95 -6.84 3.62
N LEU A 293 14.98 -6.75 4.96
CA LEU A 293 16.11 -6.20 5.71
C LEU A 293 17.41 -6.97 5.49
N ASN A 294 17.34 -8.30 5.41
CA ASN A 294 18.51 -9.15 5.22
C ASN A 294 19.19 -8.95 3.85
N LEU A 295 18.48 -8.41 2.85
CA LEU A 295 19.05 -8.09 1.54
C LEU A 295 19.75 -6.72 1.50
N LEU A 296 19.63 -5.92 2.56
CA LEU A 296 20.20 -4.57 2.67
C LEU A 296 21.40 -4.49 3.62
N GLN A 297 21.77 -5.63 4.20
CA GLN A 297 22.97 -5.82 5.04
C GLN A 297 24.13 -6.22 4.16
#